data_AF-A0A0F9BUA1-F1
#
_entry.id   AF-A0A0F9BUA1-F1
#
_cell.length_a   1.000
_cell.length_b   1.000
_cell.length_c   1.000
_cell.angle_alpha   90.00
_cell.angle_beta   90.00
_cell.angle_gamma   90.00
#
_symmetry.space_group_name_H-M   'P 1'
#
loop_
_entity.id
_entity.type
_entity.pdbx_description
1 polymer ?
#
loop_
_entity_poly.entity_id
_entity_poly.type
_entity_poly.pdbx_seq_one_letter_code
_entity_poly.pdbx_strand_id
1 'polypeptide(L)'
;SAQTLLVSILAQNPSELVVNEQRVVGRKTGGDITDLTPTEVKTLLAILGTDVEVSELGAATYDDVQDYMNFFGDRTLLTGGAISDAGSGVATIASLTGWCKVTDDDDAVGKFFDYDSPGNTGTLTDMTTHYVYVDYNGGSPQLVTATSLQTFGHKFNHILIATIFRHGGTLHWHQHHNIGIQRANVIDMHHLEESSGHRAYGMVTSDGGSRTLSITAGALYEGIDKQPTPPFDTPNSGTADQTEAFKLHDADGGFAATDVGKTVHNTGGDNTYAEVTAFINSGELTLDTNIFTSGETYDLDIFSYWYATSSGTVWNEVTGSTLISNTQYNDITNGGLSNLTGNKYGIHWVYMELDGGHFHVVYGQDEYNANQADDASVPSTLPNIITNYCVLIAKIILQKDQSTMLISVPWTTVFSSTLTTNH
;
A
#
# COMPACT_ATOMS: atom_id res chain seq x y z
N SER A 1 -4.58 -14.60 59.93
CA SER A 1 -5.63 -14.86 60.94
C SER A 1 -6.82 -15.44 60.21
N ALA A 2 -7.12 -16.74 60.39
CA ALA A 2 -8.29 -17.34 59.78
C ALA A 2 -9.55 -16.67 60.36
N GLN A 3 -10.40 -16.11 59.50
CA GLN A 3 -11.69 -15.55 59.90
C GLN A 3 -12.71 -16.68 59.87
N THR A 4 -13.18 -17.11 61.04
CA THR A 4 -14.16 -18.18 61.18
C THR A 4 -15.57 -17.65 60.91
N LEU A 5 -16.24 -18.16 59.86
CA LEU A 5 -17.69 -17.98 59.69
C LEU A 5 -18.40 -19.18 60.34
N LEU A 6 -19.38 -18.90 61.21
CA LEU A 6 -20.25 -19.93 61.80
C LEU A 6 -21.46 -20.15 60.88
N VAL A 7 -21.59 -21.35 60.33
CA VAL A 7 -22.76 -21.72 59.49
C VAL A 7 -23.76 -22.47 60.36
N SER A 8 -24.96 -21.89 60.54
CA SER A 8 -26.06 -22.55 61.26
C SER A 8 -26.91 -23.36 60.27
N ILE A 9 -26.82 -24.69 60.34
CA ILE A 9 -27.66 -25.61 59.58
C ILE A 9 -28.62 -26.28 60.56
N LEU A 10 -29.66 -25.55 60.98
CA LEU A 10 -30.84 -26.06 61.72
C LEU A 10 -30.60 -26.86 63.03
N ALA A 11 -29.38 -26.97 63.55
CA ALA A 11 -29.09 -27.65 64.81
C ALA A 11 -28.20 -26.79 65.72
N GLN A 12 -28.44 -26.88 67.03
CA GLN A 12 -27.93 -25.99 68.08
C GLN A 12 -26.40 -26.00 68.33
N ASN A 13 -25.59 -26.51 67.40
CA ASN A 13 -24.13 -26.54 67.48
C ASN A 13 -23.51 -26.07 66.15
N PRO A 14 -23.12 -24.79 66.01
CA PRO A 14 -22.48 -24.32 64.79
C PRO A 14 -21.10 -24.96 64.62
N SER A 15 -20.81 -25.48 63.42
CA SER A 15 -19.48 -25.96 63.03
C SER A 15 -18.67 -24.82 62.43
N GLU A 16 -17.35 -24.83 62.66
CA GLU A 16 -16.42 -23.86 62.10
C GLU A 16 -16.17 -24.15 60.61
N LEU A 17 -16.38 -23.14 59.76
CA LEU A 17 -15.91 -23.13 58.38
C LEU A 17 -14.53 -22.45 58.34
N VAL A 18 -13.47 -23.23 58.11
CA VAL A 18 -12.12 -22.71 57.90
C VAL A 18 -11.92 -22.39 56.42
N VAL A 19 -11.76 -21.12 56.09
CA VAL A 19 -11.36 -20.67 54.75
C VAL A 19 -9.86 -20.40 54.76
N ASN A 20 -9.09 -21.22 54.05
CA ASN A 20 -7.65 -21.00 53.91
C ASN A 20 -7.35 -19.80 53.01
N GLU A 21 -6.17 -19.20 53.15
CA GLU A 21 -5.74 -18.09 52.30
C GLU A 21 -5.75 -18.49 50.81
N GLN A 22 -6.11 -17.53 49.94
CA GLN A 22 -6.19 -17.71 48.47
C GLN A 22 -7.16 -18.82 48.02
N ARG A 23 -8.22 -19.09 48.78
CA ARG A 23 -9.31 -20.00 48.39
C ARG A 23 -10.59 -19.26 48.10
N VAL A 24 -11.30 -19.71 47.07
CA VAL A 24 -12.71 -19.36 46.83
C VAL A 24 -13.54 -20.53 47.34
N VAL A 25 -14.44 -20.28 48.29
CA VAL A 25 -15.38 -21.28 48.83
C VAL A 25 -16.79 -21.01 48.34
N GLY A 26 -17.59 -22.04 48.13
CA GLY A 26 -18.96 -21.89 47.66
C GLY A 26 -19.78 -23.17 47.78
N ARG A 27 -21.04 -23.11 47.33
CA ARG A 27 -21.98 -24.24 47.32
C ARG A 27 -22.39 -24.51 45.88
N LYS A 28 -22.13 -25.72 45.41
CA LYS A 28 -22.41 -26.13 44.02
C LYS A 28 -23.87 -26.49 43.80
N THR A 29 -24.45 -27.30 44.70
CA THR A 29 -25.87 -27.70 44.68
C THR A 29 -26.26 -28.23 46.06
N GLY A 30 -27.04 -27.47 46.83
CA GLY A 30 -27.37 -27.85 48.23
C GLY A 30 -26.12 -28.12 49.10
N GLY A 31 -26.29 -28.71 50.28
CA GLY A 31 -25.16 -29.20 51.11
C GLY A 31 -24.25 -28.12 51.71
N ASP A 32 -23.03 -28.48 52.11
CA ASP A 32 -22.10 -27.59 52.83
C ASP A 32 -21.32 -26.65 51.90
N ILE A 33 -20.80 -25.56 52.47
CA ILE A 33 -19.84 -24.66 51.80
C ILE A 33 -18.49 -25.38 51.78
N THR A 34 -17.86 -25.50 50.61
CA THR A 34 -16.58 -26.18 50.42
C THR A 34 -15.67 -25.37 49.47
N ASP A 35 -14.38 -25.70 49.45
CA ASP A 35 -13.42 -25.13 48.49
C ASP A 35 -13.87 -25.44 47.04
N LEU A 36 -13.95 -24.40 46.21
CA LEU A 36 -14.23 -24.55 44.79
C LEU A 36 -12.93 -24.74 44.00
N THR A 37 -12.96 -25.64 43.02
CA THR A 37 -11.86 -25.77 42.06
C THR A 37 -11.87 -24.59 41.06
N PRO A 38 -10.73 -24.27 40.42
CA PRO A 38 -10.69 -23.22 39.39
C PRO A 38 -11.71 -23.43 38.26
N THR A 39 -11.94 -24.69 37.85
CA THR A 39 -12.95 -25.04 36.85
C THR A 39 -14.37 -24.73 37.32
N GLU A 40 -14.68 -24.99 38.59
CA GLU A 40 -15.99 -24.68 39.17
C GLU A 40 -16.20 -23.18 39.31
N VAL A 41 -15.19 -22.45 39.73
CA VAL A 41 -15.22 -20.98 39.77
C VAL A 41 -15.44 -20.41 38.37
N LYS A 42 -14.70 -20.89 37.37
CA LYS A 42 -14.88 -20.46 35.97
C LYS A 42 -16.28 -20.74 35.44
N THR A 43 -16.84 -21.90 35.77
CA THR A 43 -18.20 -22.28 35.35
C THR A 43 -19.26 -21.41 36.03
N LEU A 44 -19.06 -21.03 37.29
CA LEU A 44 -19.99 -20.18 38.04
C LEU A 44 -19.93 -18.71 37.59
N LEU A 45 -18.74 -18.21 37.24
CA LEU A 45 -18.55 -16.82 36.85
C LEU A 45 -18.85 -16.55 35.37
N ALA A 46 -18.72 -17.57 34.50
CA ALA A 46 -18.99 -17.45 33.06
C ALA A 46 -18.30 -16.27 32.37
N ILE A 47 -17.03 -16.00 32.73
CA ILE A 47 -16.22 -14.87 32.24
C ILE A 47 -16.22 -14.85 30.70
N LEU A 48 -16.77 -13.79 30.12
CA LEU A 48 -16.84 -13.51 28.70
C LEU A 48 -15.62 -12.70 28.23
N GLY A 49 -15.42 -12.60 26.92
CA GLY A 49 -14.40 -11.70 26.36
C GLY A 49 -14.63 -10.24 26.77
N THR A 50 -15.89 -9.86 26.94
CA THR A 50 -16.32 -8.54 27.41
C THR A 50 -16.09 -8.28 28.89
N ASP A 51 -15.71 -9.30 29.65
CA ASP A 51 -15.40 -9.17 31.08
C ASP A 51 -13.88 -9.08 31.32
N VAL A 52 -13.07 -9.12 30.25
CA VAL A 52 -11.61 -9.13 30.30
C VAL A 52 -11.08 -7.84 29.69
N GLU A 53 -10.75 -6.90 30.56
CA GLU A 53 -10.16 -5.61 30.18
C GLU A 53 -8.78 -5.77 29.52
N VAL A 54 -8.49 -4.90 28.56
CA VAL A 54 -7.16 -4.64 28.03
C VAL A 54 -6.55 -3.41 28.71
N SER A 55 -5.27 -3.11 28.41
CA SER A 55 -4.66 -1.88 28.95
C SER A 55 -5.18 -0.67 28.20
N GLU A 56 -5.76 0.29 28.93
CA GLU A 56 -6.37 1.47 28.34
C GLU A 56 -5.63 2.78 28.68
N LEU A 57 -5.83 3.79 27.84
CA LEU A 57 -5.46 5.18 28.14
C LEU A 57 -6.72 5.98 28.46
N GLY A 58 -6.95 6.27 29.73
CA GLY A 58 -8.14 7.00 30.16
C GLY A 58 -9.39 6.13 30.12
N ALA A 59 -10.50 6.66 29.61
CA ALA A 59 -11.73 5.90 29.39
C ALA A 59 -11.86 5.63 27.88
N ALA A 60 -11.31 4.50 27.44
CA ALA A 60 -11.38 4.10 26.05
C ALA A 60 -12.81 3.67 25.67
N THR A 61 -13.18 3.82 24.40
CA THR A 61 -14.48 3.32 23.89
C THR A 61 -14.48 1.81 23.70
N TYR A 62 -13.28 1.25 23.46
CA TYR A 62 -13.02 -0.17 23.30
C TYR A 62 -12.01 -0.55 24.38
N ASP A 63 -12.45 -1.34 25.34
CA ASP A 63 -11.74 -1.56 26.60
C ASP A 63 -11.52 -3.05 26.88
N ASP A 64 -12.17 -3.95 26.16
CA ASP A 64 -12.11 -5.39 26.41
C ASP A 64 -11.43 -6.22 25.30
N VAL A 65 -11.16 -7.50 25.61
CA VAL A 65 -10.56 -8.45 24.67
C VAL A 65 -11.51 -8.81 23.52
N GLN A 66 -12.83 -8.72 23.72
CA GLN A 66 -13.79 -8.96 22.65
C GLN A 66 -13.70 -7.86 21.59
N ASP A 67 -13.60 -6.60 21.99
CA ASP A 67 -13.40 -5.47 21.10
C ASP A 67 -12.08 -5.57 20.35
N TYR A 68 -11.00 -5.93 21.04
CA TYR A 68 -9.73 -6.18 20.37
C TYR A 68 -9.88 -7.23 19.26
N MET A 69 -10.55 -8.35 19.52
CA MET A 69 -10.81 -9.37 18.49
C MET A 69 -11.78 -8.89 17.39
N ASN A 70 -12.69 -7.97 17.72
CA ASN A 70 -13.59 -7.36 16.75
C ASN A 70 -12.84 -6.47 15.76
N PHE A 71 -11.71 -5.85 16.09
CA PHE A 71 -10.93 -5.08 15.11
C PHE A 71 -9.87 -5.91 14.39
N PHE A 72 -9.18 -6.81 15.11
CA PHE A 72 -8.00 -7.48 14.57
C PHE A 72 -8.26 -8.91 14.05
N GLY A 73 -9.48 -9.43 14.22
CA GLY A 73 -9.85 -10.77 13.78
C GLY A 73 -10.16 -10.86 12.29
N ASP A 74 -9.21 -11.37 11.49
CA ASP A 74 -9.38 -11.60 10.05
C ASP A 74 -10.11 -12.89 9.69
N ARG A 75 -10.97 -12.82 8.67
CA ARG A 75 -11.66 -14.00 8.11
C ARG A 75 -10.66 -15.06 7.65
N THR A 76 -10.84 -16.30 8.11
CA THR A 76 -9.80 -17.34 8.00
C THR A 76 -10.41 -18.73 7.82
N LEU A 77 -9.97 -19.44 6.79
CA LEU A 77 -10.10 -20.90 6.73
C LEU A 77 -9.02 -21.51 7.62
N LEU A 78 -9.42 -22.27 8.65
CA LEU A 78 -8.50 -22.79 9.68
C LEU A 78 -8.05 -24.22 9.39
N THR A 79 -8.98 -25.08 8.96
CA THR A 79 -8.71 -26.47 8.57
C THR A 79 -9.82 -27.00 7.67
N GLY A 80 -9.54 -28.08 6.94
CA GLY A 80 -10.50 -28.77 6.09
C GLY A 80 -10.70 -28.13 4.71
N GLY A 81 -11.90 -28.30 4.14
CA GLY A 81 -12.27 -27.71 2.84
C GLY A 81 -11.64 -28.40 1.63
N ALA A 82 -11.17 -29.64 1.79
CA ALA A 82 -10.57 -30.41 0.69
C ALA A 82 -11.56 -30.52 -0.48
N ILE A 83 -11.04 -30.30 -1.69
CA ILE A 83 -11.81 -30.27 -2.92
C ILE A 83 -11.64 -31.60 -3.66
N SER A 84 -12.75 -32.17 -4.11
CA SER A 84 -12.75 -33.34 -4.98
C SER A 84 -13.71 -33.17 -6.16
N ASP A 85 -13.39 -33.81 -7.28
CA ASP A 85 -14.17 -33.83 -8.51
C ASP A 85 -14.44 -35.29 -8.92
N ALA A 86 -15.70 -35.62 -9.17
CA ALA A 86 -16.13 -36.93 -9.65
C ALA A 86 -16.25 -37.00 -11.18
N GLY A 87 -15.74 -35.99 -11.90
CA GLY A 87 -15.81 -35.88 -13.36
C GLY A 87 -17.15 -35.36 -13.88
N SER A 88 -17.93 -34.69 -13.02
CA SER A 88 -19.28 -34.20 -13.32
C SER A 88 -19.32 -32.69 -13.61
N GLY A 89 -18.18 -31.99 -13.49
CA GLY A 89 -18.13 -30.52 -13.54
C GLY A 89 -18.71 -29.84 -12.30
N VAL A 90 -18.79 -30.57 -11.18
CA VAL A 90 -19.26 -30.10 -9.87
C VAL A 90 -18.19 -30.45 -8.84
N ALA A 91 -17.76 -29.46 -8.06
CA ALA A 91 -16.80 -29.69 -6.98
C ALA A 91 -17.53 -30.06 -5.69
N THR A 92 -17.01 -31.08 -5.00
CA THR A 92 -17.41 -31.43 -3.64
C THR A 92 -16.40 -30.84 -2.66
N ILE A 93 -16.90 -30.16 -1.62
CA ILE A 93 -16.11 -29.53 -0.58
C ILE A 93 -16.31 -30.33 0.73
N ALA A 94 -15.21 -30.84 1.29
CA ALA A 94 -15.21 -31.53 2.56
C ALA A 94 -15.45 -30.56 3.74
N SER A 95 -15.76 -31.12 4.92
CA SER A 95 -15.94 -30.32 6.14
C SER A 95 -14.80 -29.36 6.40
N LEU A 96 -15.11 -28.22 7.01
CA LEU A 96 -14.14 -27.17 7.30
C LEU A 96 -14.45 -26.46 8.61
N THR A 97 -13.43 -25.84 9.18
CA THR A 97 -13.54 -24.93 10.32
C THR A 97 -13.07 -23.55 9.88
N GLY A 98 -13.85 -22.52 10.21
CA GLY A 98 -13.57 -21.14 9.82
C GLY A 98 -13.75 -20.14 10.94
N TRP A 99 -13.20 -18.95 10.72
CA TRP A 99 -13.47 -17.75 11.48
C TRP A 99 -13.91 -16.64 10.53
N CYS A 100 -14.98 -15.92 10.85
CA CYS A 100 -15.37 -14.71 10.13
C CYS A 100 -16.26 -13.82 11.00
N LYS A 101 -16.50 -12.60 10.55
CA LYS A 101 -17.45 -11.68 11.19
C LYS A 101 -18.89 -12.14 10.96
N VAL A 102 -19.78 -11.85 11.92
CA VAL A 102 -21.21 -12.15 11.77
C VAL A 102 -21.90 -11.27 10.74
N THR A 103 -21.39 -10.06 10.52
CA THR A 103 -21.83 -9.11 9.49
C THR A 103 -20.62 -8.55 8.75
N ASP A 104 -20.86 -7.85 7.66
CA ASP A 104 -19.83 -7.16 6.88
C ASP A 104 -19.53 -5.78 7.46
N ASP A 105 -19.03 -5.75 8.70
CA ASP A 105 -18.64 -4.51 9.39
C ASP A 105 -17.30 -4.72 10.12
N ASP A 106 -16.55 -3.63 10.26
CA ASP A 106 -15.20 -3.64 10.86
C ASP A 106 -15.21 -4.00 12.34
N ASP A 107 -16.27 -3.64 13.08
CA ASP A 107 -16.42 -3.86 14.53
C ASP A 107 -17.34 -5.06 14.85
N ALA A 108 -17.79 -5.78 13.84
CA ALA A 108 -18.67 -6.91 14.04
C ALA A 108 -18.00 -8.02 14.87
N VAL A 109 -18.83 -8.73 15.64
CA VAL A 109 -18.37 -9.88 16.42
C VAL A 109 -17.88 -10.97 15.46
N GLY A 110 -16.64 -11.42 15.65
CA GLY A 110 -16.13 -12.60 14.96
C GLY A 110 -16.58 -13.90 15.62
N LYS A 111 -16.76 -14.96 14.83
CA LYS A 111 -17.16 -16.29 15.33
C LYS A 111 -16.40 -17.43 14.68
N PHE A 112 -16.04 -18.41 15.52
CA PHE A 112 -15.58 -19.72 15.07
C PHE A 112 -16.81 -20.52 14.69
N PHE A 113 -16.73 -21.25 13.60
CA PHE A 113 -17.77 -22.17 13.20
C PHE A 113 -17.17 -23.39 12.52
N ASP A 114 -17.84 -24.52 12.71
CA ASP A 114 -17.61 -25.74 11.96
C ASP A 114 -18.71 -25.88 10.90
N TYR A 115 -18.31 -26.19 9.67
CA TYR A 115 -19.22 -26.50 8.58
C TYR A 115 -19.03 -27.96 8.18
N ASP A 116 -19.78 -28.84 8.85
CA ASP A 116 -19.60 -30.30 8.77
C ASP A 116 -20.00 -30.92 7.43
N SER A 117 -20.89 -30.25 6.66
CA SER A 117 -21.34 -30.77 5.37
C SER A 117 -21.55 -29.63 4.34
N PRO A 118 -20.46 -29.09 3.77
CA PRO A 118 -20.56 -28.02 2.76
C PRO A 118 -21.19 -28.48 1.45
N GLY A 119 -21.06 -29.77 1.12
CA GLY A 119 -21.69 -30.36 -0.04
C GLY A 119 -21.01 -29.96 -1.36
N ASN A 120 -21.83 -29.57 -2.34
CA ASN A 120 -21.40 -29.38 -3.73
C ASN A 120 -21.62 -27.94 -4.21
N THR A 121 -20.74 -27.43 -5.08
CA THR A 121 -20.79 -26.05 -5.63
C THR A 121 -21.96 -25.76 -6.57
N GLY A 122 -22.89 -26.69 -6.78
CA GLY A 122 -23.78 -26.67 -7.95
C GLY A 122 -23.02 -26.86 -9.26
N THR A 123 -23.74 -26.86 -10.39
CA THR A 123 -23.13 -26.98 -11.73
C THR A 123 -22.42 -25.69 -12.10
N LEU A 124 -21.11 -25.74 -12.25
CA LEU A 124 -20.30 -24.59 -12.66
C LEU A 124 -20.47 -24.31 -14.16
N THR A 125 -20.34 -23.06 -14.59
CA THR A 125 -20.41 -22.71 -16.02
C THR A 125 -19.17 -23.22 -16.76
N ASP A 126 -19.34 -23.79 -17.94
CA ASP A 126 -18.17 -24.27 -18.71
C ASP A 126 -17.30 -23.10 -19.21
N MET A 127 -16.01 -23.36 -19.41
CA MET A 127 -15.00 -22.38 -19.84
C MET A 127 -14.97 -21.09 -19.01
N THR A 128 -15.32 -21.18 -17.73
CA THR A 128 -15.43 -20.01 -16.85
C THR A 128 -14.74 -20.27 -15.51
N THR A 129 -14.05 -19.24 -15.00
CA THR A 129 -13.46 -19.23 -13.66
C THR A 129 -14.53 -18.89 -12.62
N HIS A 130 -14.59 -19.70 -11.56
CA HIS A 130 -15.49 -19.53 -10.43
C HIS A 130 -14.66 -19.41 -9.16
N TYR A 131 -15.13 -18.55 -8.26
CA TYR A 131 -14.62 -18.38 -6.92
C TYR A 131 -15.64 -18.99 -5.96
N VAL A 132 -15.21 -19.99 -5.21
CA VAL A 132 -16.05 -20.72 -4.26
C VAL A 132 -15.70 -20.23 -2.86
N TYR A 133 -16.70 -19.71 -2.15
CA TYR A 133 -16.53 -19.15 -0.82
C TYR A 133 -17.64 -19.61 0.12
N VAL A 134 -17.37 -19.53 1.43
CA VAL A 134 -18.36 -19.72 2.49
C VAL A 134 -18.90 -18.37 2.91
N ASP A 135 -20.22 -18.23 2.93
CA ASP A 135 -20.94 -17.10 3.54
C ASP A 135 -21.45 -17.53 4.92
N TYR A 136 -21.19 -16.73 5.95
CA TYR A 136 -21.69 -16.97 7.31
C TYR A 136 -23.22 -17.09 7.39
N ASN A 137 -23.95 -16.34 6.55
CA ASN A 137 -25.40 -16.42 6.36
C ASN A 137 -26.21 -16.54 7.68
N GLY A 138 -26.03 -15.56 8.57
CA GLY A 138 -26.78 -15.48 9.83
C GLY A 138 -26.52 -16.61 10.82
N GLY A 139 -25.39 -17.31 10.70
CA GLY A 139 -25.02 -18.45 11.55
C GLY A 139 -25.44 -19.80 10.98
N SER A 140 -25.91 -19.83 9.73
CA SER A 140 -26.12 -21.05 8.95
C SER A 140 -25.22 -21.00 7.71
N PRO A 141 -23.93 -21.35 7.84
CA PRO A 141 -22.95 -21.21 6.76
C PRO A 141 -23.42 -21.88 5.48
N GLN A 142 -23.19 -21.21 4.35
CA GLN A 142 -23.55 -21.71 3.02
C GLN A 142 -22.37 -21.62 2.05
N LEU A 143 -22.30 -22.60 1.14
CA LEU A 143 -21.35 -22.59 0.04
C LEU A 143 -21.91 -21.78 -1.13
N VAL A 144 -21.16 -20.79 -1.60
CA VAL A 144 -21.58 -19.89 -2.67
C VAL A 144 -20.50 -19.84 -3.76
N THR A 145 -20.94 -19.66 -5.00
CA THR A 145 -20.06 -19.52 -6.16
C THR A 145 -20.28 -18.17 -6.85
N ALA A 146 -19.21 -17.46 -7.14
CA ALA A 146 -19.24 -16.23 -7.92
C ALA A 146 -18.26 -16.29 -9.10
N THR A 147 -18.47 -15.45 -10.11
CA THR A 147 -17.54 -15.29 -11.25
C THR A 147 -16.69 -14.01 -11.14
N SER A 148 -16.91 -13.21 -10.09
CA SER A 148 -16.17 -11.98 -9.81
C SER A 148 -15.65 -11.97 -8.37
N LEU A 149 -14.36 -11.66 -8.21
CA LEU A 149 -13.70 -11.51 -6.91
C LEU A 149 -14.36 -10.45 -6.04
N GLN A 150 -14.88 -9.38 -6.64
CA GLN A 150 -15.47 -8.25 -5.90
C GLN A 150 -16.75 -8.62 -5.15
N THR A 151 -17.39 -9.74 -5.52
CA THR A 151 -18.63 -10.22 -4.89
C THR A 151 -18.43 -10.56 -3.41
N PHE A 152 -17.29 -11.14 -3.06
CA PHE A 152 -16.97 -11.58 -1.70
C PHE A 152 -15.67 -10.97 -1.16
N GLY A 153 -14.79 -10.46 -2.04
CA GLY A 153 -13.41 -10.09 -1.70
C GLY A 153 -13.29 -9.00 -0.64
N HIS A 154 -14.28 -8.10 -0.57
CA HIS A 154 -14.33 -7.01 0.42
C HIS A 154 -15.26 -7.31 1.59
N LYS A 155 -15.73 -8.56 1.72
CA LYS A 155 -16.74 -8.92 2.72
C LYS A 155 -16.14 -9.61 3.94
N PHE A 156 -16.38 -9.09 5.15
CA PHE A 156 -15.78 -9.67 6.36
C PHE A 156 -16.40 -11.00 6.82
N ASN A 157 -17.62 -11.27 6.38
CA ASN A 157 -18.38 -12.48 6.67
C ASN A 157 -18.25 -13.59 5.60
N HIS A 158 -17.30 -13.45 4.66
CA HIS A 158 -17.11 -14.38 3.55
C HIS A 158 -15.69 -14.95 3.46
N ILE A 159 -15.54 -16.28 3.43
CA ILE A 159 -14.24 -16.95 3.40
C ILE A 159 -14.02 -17.62 2.04
N LEU A 160 -13.02 -17.17 1.28
CA LEU A 160 -12.64 -17.82 0.01
C LEU A 160 -12.00 -19.19 0.26
N ILE A 161 -12.52 -20.21 -0.42
CA ILE A 161 -12.05 -21.59 -0.32
C ILE A 161 -11.27 -21.99 -1.57
N ALA A 162 -11.76 -21.63 -2.75
CA ALA A 162 -11.20 -22.12 -4.00
C ALA A 162 -11.39 -21.18 -5.19
N THR A 163 -10.46 -21.27 -6.13
CA THR A 163 -10.65 -20.81 -7.51
C THR A 163 -10.73 -22.04 -8.40
N ILE A 164 -11.81 -22.18 -9.15
CA ILE A 164 -12.10 -23.36 -9.97
C ILE A 164 -12.40 -22.93 -11.41
N PHE A 165 -11.65 -23.46 -12.36
CA PHE A 165 -11.93 -23.35 -13.79
C PHE A 165 -12.50 -24.68 -14.29
N ARG A 166 -13.69 -24.62 -14.91
CA ARG A 166 -14.33 -25.79 -15.50
C ARG A 166 -13.99 -25.90 -16.99
N HIS A 167 -13.60 -27.10 -17.41
CA HIS A 167 -13.42 -27.45 -18.81
C HIS A 167 -14.10 -28.80 -19.09
N GLY A 168 -15.31 -28.74 -19.64
CA GLY A 168 -16.17 -29.89 -19.89
C GLY A 168 -16.56 -30.61 -18.59
N GLY A 169 -16.10 -31.86 -18.44
CA GLY A 169 -16.31 -32.67 -17.23
C GLY A 169 -15.18 -32.55 -16.20
N THR A 170 -14.07 -31.88 -16.53
CA THR A 170 -12.89 -31.77 -15.68
C THR A 170 -12.84 -30.41 -15.00
N LEU A 171 -12.48 -30.41 -13.71
CA LEU A 171 -12.19 -29.20 -12.96
C LEU A 171 -10.67 -29.00 -12.82
N HIS A 172 -10.22 -27.76 -13.00
CA HIS A 172 -8.91 -27.28 -12.60
C HIS A 172 -9.12 -26.38 -11.40
N TRP A 173 -8.50 -26.68 -10.25
CA TRP A 173 -8.73 -25.89 -9.04
C TRP A 173 -7.45 -25.52 -8.32
N HIS A 174 -7.52 -24.38 -7.65
CA HIS A 174 -6.58 -23.95 -6.63
C HIS A 174 -7.35 -23.81 -5.31
N GLN A 175 -7.00 -24.67 -4.34
CA GLN A 175 -7.49 -24.52 -2.97
C GLN A 175 -6.68 -23.42 -2.28
N HIS A 176 -7.36 -22.45 -1.67
CA HIS A 176 -6.70 -21.42 -0.90
C HIS A 176 -6.26 -21.97 0.46
N HIS A 177 -4.99 -21.73 0.82
CA HIS A 177 -4.40 -22.18 2.08
C HIS A 177 -4.79 -21.31 3.29
N ASN A 178 -4.55 -21.86 4.48
CA ASN A 178 -5.00 -21.35 5.77
C ASN A 178 -4.11 -20.23 6.33
N ILE A 179 -4.68 -19.46 7.27
CA ILE A 179 -4.09 -18.46 8.19
C ILE A 179 -4.31 -16.99 7.76
N GLY A 180 -5.24 -16.33 8.46
CA GLY A 180 -5.39 -14.88 8.56
C GLY A 180 -4.51 -14.29 9.66
N ILE A 181 -4.37 -12.97 9.64
CA ILE A 181 -3.42 -12.13 10.38
C ILE A 181 -1.97 -12.16 9.84
N GLN A 182 -1.41 -13.31 9.43
CA GLN A 182 -0.10 -13.32 8.72
C GLN A 182 -0.20 -12.91 7.24
N ARG A 183 -1.40 -12.86 6.67
CA ARG A 183 -1.59 -12.49 5.27
C ARG A 183 -1.30 -11.01 5.01
N ALA A 184 -1.55 -10.07 5.92
CA ALA A 184 -1.21 -8.67 5.67
C ALA A 184 0.30 -8.51 5.43
N ASN A 185 1.13 -9.05 6.32
CA ASN A 185 2.58 -9.00 6.16
C ASN A 185 3.08 -9.84 4.98
N VAL A 186 2.47 -10.99 4.68
CA VAL A 186 2.87 -11.81 3.52
C VAL A 186 2.40 -11.19 2.20
N ILE A 187 1.27 -10.50 2.17
CA ILE A 187 0.76 -9.75 1.01
C ILE A 187 1.63 -8.52 0.79
N ASP A 188 1.95 -7.78 1.85
CA ASP A 188 2.86 -6.66 1.80
C ASP A 188 4.23 -7.09 1.27
N MET A 189 4.82 -8.14 1.86
CA MET A 189 6.07 -8.72 1.37
C MET A 189 5.96 -9.23 -0.07
N HIS A 190 4.85 -9.87 -0.47
CA HIS A 190 4.66 -10.29 -1.86
C HIS A 190 4.66 -9.08 -2.81
N HIS A 191 3.96 -8.00 -2.47
CA HIS A 191 3.96 -6.79 -3.28
C HIS A 191 5.35 -6.16 -3.36
N LEU A 192 6.06 -6.06 -2.23
CA LEU A 192 7.44 -5.55 -2.16
C LEU A 192 8.45 -6.45 -2.91
N GLU A 193 8.22 -7.76 -2.97
CA GLU A 193 9.03 -8.70 -3.75
C GLU A 193 8.75 -8.62 -5.25
N GLU A 194 7.52 -8.29 -5.65
CA GLU A 194 7.11 -8.15 -7.06
C GLU A 194 7.63 -6.84 -7.67
N SER A 195 7.58 -5.74 -6.91
CA SER A 195 8.06 -4.43 -7.34
C SER A 195 8.34 -3.53 -6.14
N SER A 196 9.36 -2.67 -6.25
CA SER A 196 9.62 -1.60 -5.28
C SER A 196 8.46 -0.60 -5.17
N GLY A 197 7.63 -0.49 -6.20
CA GLY A 197 6.35 0.21 -6.09
C GLY A 197 5.46 0.10 -7.32
N HIS A 198 4.19 0.45 -7.14
CA HIS A 198 3.16 0.39 -8.17
C HIS A 198 2.38 1.69 -8.29
N ARG A 199 2.18 2.15 -9.52
CA ARG A 199 1.27 3.27 -9.78
C ARG A 199 -0.19 2.86 -9.61
N ALA A 200 -0.90 3.59 -8.76
CA ALA A 200 -2.35 3.50 -8.65
C ALA A 200 -3.04 4.32 -9.77
N TYR A 201 -2.74 5.61 -9.87
CA TYR A 201 -3.27 6.53 -10.87
C TYR A 201 -2.42 7.82 -10.96
N GLY A 202 -2.75 8.73 -11.88
CA GLY A 202 -2.10 10.05 -12.01
C GLY A 202 -0.70 10.01 -12.62
N MET A 203 0.20 10.90 -12.18
CA MET A 203 1.58 11.03 -12.66
C MET A 203 1.70 11.08 -14.20
N VAL A 204 0.73 11.73 -14.86
CA VAL A 204 0.78 11.93 -16.30
C VAL A 204 1.76 13.05 -16.59
N THR A 205 2.90 12.71 -17.19
CA THR A 205 3.91 13.67 -17.63
C THR A 205 3.52 14.28 -18.97
N SER A 206 3.66 15.60 -19.08
CA SER A 206 3.38 16.39 -20.28
C SER A 206 4.42 17.51 -20.44
N ASP A 207 4.47 18.09 -21.65
CA ASP A 207 5.34 19.23 -21.96
C ASP A 207 4.75 20.49 -21.31
N GLY A 208 5.44 21.03 -20.31
CA GLY A 208 5.08 22.29 -19.65
C GLY A 208 5.45 23.53 -20.48
N GLY A 209 6.14 23.33 -21.62
CA GLY A 209 6.58 24.38 -22.52
C GLY A 209 8.09 24.64 -22.44
N SER A 210 8.76 24.72 -23.60
CA SER A 210 10.19 25.07 -23.67
C SER A 210 11.11 24.16 -22.85
N ARG A 211 10.86 22.84 -22.86
CA ARG A 211 11.65 21.77 -22.20
C ARG A 211 11.36 21.59 -20.70
N THR A 212 10.33 22.24 -20.19
CA THR A 212 9.83 22.03 -18.83
C THR A 212 8.82 20.88 -18.76
N LEU A 213 8.61 20.34 -17.56
CA LEU A 213 7.67 19.24 -17.34
C LEU A 213 6.48 19.69 -16.51
N SER A 214 5.30 19.21 -16.92
CA SER A 214 4.08 19.24 -16.10
C SER A 214 3.67 17.81 -15.78
N ILE A 215 3.64 17.44 -14.51
CA ILE A 215 3.28 16.12 -13.99
C ILE A 215 2.05 16.27 -13.11
N THR A 216 0.96 15.59 -13.48
CA THR A 216 -0.27 15.62 -12.68
C THR A 216 -0.10 14.90 -11.35
N ALA A 217 -0.81 15.34 -10.32
CA ALA A 217 -0.97 14.59 -9.08
C ALA A 217 -1.41 13.13 -9.31
N GLY A 218 -1.06 12.24 -8.39
CA GLY A 218 -1.31 10.81 -8.49
C GLY A 218 -1.17 10.05 -7.18
N ALA A 219 -1.02 8.74 -7.25
CA ALA A 219 -0.69 7.92 -6.09
C ALA A 219 0.15 6.69 -6.47
N LEU A 220 1.07 6.34 -5.59
CA LEU A 220 1.93 5.17 -5.63
C LEU A 220 1.60 4.23 -4.46
N TYR A 221 1.90 2.95 -4.64
CA TYR A 221 1.92 1.94 -3.59
C TYR A 221 3.35 1.46 -3.37
N GLU A 222 3.78 1.43 -2.12
CA GLU A 222 4.94 0.66 -1.65
C GLU A 222 4.39 -0.49 -0.81
N GLY A 223 4.45 -1.72 -1.33
CA GLY A 223 3.75 -2.84 -0.71
C GLY A 223 2.24 -2.60 -0.68
N ILE A 224 1.65 -2.60 0.52
CA ILE A 224 0.23 -2.20 0.74
C ILE A 224 0.05 -0.75 1.16
N ASP A 225 1.13 0.00 1.39
CA ASP A 225 1.06 1.40 1.81
C ASP A 225 0.85 2.31 0.59
N LYS A 226 -0.07 3.27 0.72
CA LYS A 226 -0.47 4.13 -0.39
C LYS A 226 -0.06 5.57 -0.13
N GLN A 227 0.81 6.10 -0.98
CA GLN A 227 1.30 7.47 -0.88
C GLN A 227 0.73 8.34 -2.01
N PRO A 228 0.13 9.51 -1.69
CA PRO A 228 -0.25 10.48 -2.70
C PRO A 228 0.98 11.20 -3.24
N THR A 229 0.93 11.61 -4.52
CA THR A 229 1.98 12.42 -5.16
C THR A 229 1.36 13.78 -5.53
N PRO A 230 1.92 14.92 -5.08
CA PRO A 230 1.50 16.25 -5.52
C PRO A 230 1.80 16.47 -7.02
N PRO A 231 1.19 17.48 -7.66
CA PRO A 231 1.59 17.88 -9.00
C PRO A 231 2.95 18.58 -8.99
N PHE A 232 3.68 18.47 -10.10
CA PHE A 232 4.95 19.18 -10.35
C PHE A 232 4.89 19.93 -11.67
N ASP A 233 5.20 21.22 -11.68
CA ASP A 233 5.32 22.04 -12.88
C ASP A 233 6.68 22.73 -12.89
N THR A 234 7.62 22.28 -13.73
CA THR A 234 9.00 22.76 -13.67
C THR A 234 9.26 23.99 -14.54
N PRO A 235 10.23 24.85 -14.17
CA PRO A 235 10.29 25.32 -12.80
C PRO A 235 8.99 26.06 -12.43
N ASN A 236 8.55 25.89 -11.20
CA ASN A 236 7.81 26.93 -10.50
C ASN A 236 8.85 27.88 -9.90
N SER A 237 8.96 29.11 -10.42
CA SER A 237 10.07 30.03 -10.10
C SER A 237 9.60 31.46 -9.90
N GLY A 238 10.36 32.23 -9.12
CA GLY A 238 10.06 33.63 -8.88
C GLY A 238 11.25 34.42 -8.30
N THR A 239 10.94 35.54 -7.66
CA THR A 239 11.94 36.39 -6.99
C THR A 239 11.46 36.71 -5.58
N ALA A 240 12.32 36.51 -4.59
CA ALA A 240 11.99 36.81 -3.21
C ALA A 240 11.79 38.32 -3.02
N ASP A 241 10.65 38.74 -2.49
CA ASP A 241 10.31 40.15 -2.27
C ASP A 241 10.90 40.70 -0.97
N GLN A 242 11.12 39.85 0.04
CA GLN A 242 11.51 40.27 1.39
C GLN A 242 12.57 39.36 2.00
N THR A 243 13.33 39.93 2.95
CA THR A 243 14.27 39.18 3.78
C THR A 243 13.63 38.91 5.14
N GLU A 244 13.27 37.65 5.39
CA GLU A 244 12.83 37.19 6.70
C GLU A 244 13.38 35.80 6.97
N ALA A 245 13.73 35.52 8.23
CA ALA A 245 14.27 34.23 8.61
C ALA A 245 13.25 33.11 8.38
N PHE A 246 13.69 32.03 7.74
CA PHE A 246 12.95 30.79 7.48
C PHE A 246 11.73 31.00 6.58
N LYS A 247 11.78 32.01 5.72
CA LYS A 247 10.66 32.39 4.86
C LYS A 247 11.10 32.60 3.43
N LEU A 248 10.23 32.21 2.51
CA LEU A 248 10.22 32.71 1.14
C LEU A 248 8.96 33.56 0.97
N HIS A 249 9.16 34.84 0.68
CA HIS A 249 8.12 35.81 0.35
C HIS A 249 8.17 36.12 -1.13
N ASP A 250 7.08 35.95 -1.84
CA ASP A 250 6.92 36.39 -3.24
C ASP A 250 5.43 36.64 -3.47
N ALA A 251 5.01 37.90 -3.56
CA ALA A 251 3.60 38.26 -3.71
C ALA A 251 2.95 37.66 -4.97
N ASP A 252 3.77 37.37 -6.00
CA ASP A 252 3.37 36.78 -7.27
C ASP A 252 3.77 35.30 -7.38
N GLY A 253 4.30 34.69 -6.31
CA GLY A 253 4.86 33.32 -6.31
C GLY A 253 3.83 32.20 -6.52
N GLY A 254 2.54 32.50 -6.32
CA GLY A 254 1.46 31.56 -6.62
C GLY A 254 1.50 30.27 -5.80
N PHE A 255 2.12 30.30 -4.61
CA PHE A 255 2.34 29.13 -3.77
C PHE A 255 1.04 28.45 -3.35
N ALA A 256 1.12 27.16 -3.06
CA ALA A 256 -0.01 26.34 -2.66
C ALA A 256 0.33 25.41 -1.49
N ALA A 257 -0.69 24.89 -0.81
CA ALA A 257 -0.52 23.90 0.25
C ALA A 257 0.19 22.62 -0.23
N THR A 258 0.15 22.35 -1.54
CA THR A 258 0.86 21.24 -2.20
C THR A 258 2.37 21.45 -2.30
N ASP A 259 2.88 22.63 -1.99
CA ASP A 259 4.32 22.92 -2.03
C ASP A 259 5.05 22.54 -0.73
N VAL A 260 4.31 22.19 0.32
CA VAL A 260 4.90 21.68 1.57
C VAL A 260 5.59 20.34 1.33
N GLY A 261 6.82 20.22 1.81
CA GLY A 261 7.73 19.09 1.60
C GLY A 261 8.61 19.22 0.35
N LYS A 262 8.35 20.19 -0.54
CA LYS A 262 9.21 20.42 -1.71
C LYS A 262 10.51 21.11 -1.33
N THR A 263 11.53 20.93 -2.16
CA THR A 263 12.80 21.67 -2.04
C THR A 263 12.76 22.92 -2.88
N VAL A 264 13.03 24.07 -2.27
CA VAL A 264 13.28 25.32 -2.97
C VAL A 264 14.77 25.57 -3.08
N HIS A 265 15.21 26.08 -4.23
CA HIS A 265 16.60 26.40 -4.54
C HIS A 265 16.74 27.91 -4.74
N ASN A 266 17.69 28.52 -4.02
CA ASN A 266 18.09 29.90 -4.25
C ASN A 266 19.07 29.97 -5.42
N THR A 267 18.61 30.48 -6.55
CA THR A 267 19.43 30.66 -7.76
C THR A 267 20.06 32.04 -7.87
N GLY A 268 19.52 33.05 -7.17
CA GLY A 268 19.92 34.44 -7.29
C GLY A 268 21.08 34.89 -6.41
N GLY A 269 21.52 34.03 -5.49
CA GLY A 269 22.59 34.36 -4.53
C GLY A 269 23.66 33.28 -4.45
N ASP A 270 23.44 32.30 -3.58
CA ASP A 270 24.48 31.40 -3.04
C ASP A 270 24.33 29.92 -3.42
N ASN A 271 23.36 29.58 -4.28
CA ASN A 271 23.12 28.21 -4.75
C ASN A 271 22.86 27.24 -3.57
N THR A 272 22.04 27.70 -2.62
CA THR A 272 21.61 26.93 -1.45
C THR A 272 20.20 26.38 -1.62
N TYR A 273 19.85 25.39 -0.80
CA TYR A 273 18.58 24.65 -0.87
C TYR A 273 17.92 24.63 0.50
N ALA A 274 16.59 24.63 0.53
CA ALA A 274 15.81 24.50 1.75
C ALA A 274 14.52 23.72 1.48
N GLU A 275 14.00 23.03 2.49
CA GLU A 275 12.72 22.33 2.43
C GLU A 275 11.59 23.27 2.86
N VAL A 276 10.46 23.23 2.15
CA VAL A 276 9.24 23.95 2.53
C VAL A 276 8.53 23.22 3.66
N THR A 277 8.58 23.77 4.87
CA THR A 277 8.00 23.15 6.07
C THR A 277 6.54 23.54 6.31
N ALA A 278 6.07 24.66 5.75
CA ALA A 278 4.66 25.06 5.86
C ALA A 278 4.24 26.06 4.78
N PHE A 279 3.00 25.90 4.29
CA PHE A 279 2.30 26.87 3.46
C PHE A 279 1.56 27.87 4.34
N ILE A 280 1.75 29.17 4.10
CA ILE A 280 1.05 30.24 4.83
C ILE A 280 -0.05 30.85 3.97
N ASN A 281 0.31 31.30 2.76
CA ASN A 281 -0.60 31.84 1.77
C ASN A 281 0.09 31.83 0.38
N SER A 282 -0.62 32.28 -0.66
CA SER A 282 -0.13 32.23 -2.04
C SER A 282 1.12 33.07 -2.34
N GLY A 283 1.59 33.87 -1.39
CA GLY A 283 2.86 34.59 -1.51
C GLY A 283 3.84 34.36 -0.37
N GLU A 284 3.60 33.38 0.50
CA GLU A 284 4.50 33.07 1.61
C GLU A 284 4.60 31.57 1.93
N LEU A 285 5.84 31.08 2.00
CA LEU A 285 6.23 29.75 2.47
C LEU A 285 7.16 29.83 3.68
N THR A 286 7.11 28.82 4.54
CA THR A 286 8.07 28.61 5.64
C THR A 286 9.08 27.55 5.22
N LEU A 287 10.36 27.80 5.50
CA LEU A 287 11.50 26.96 5.13
C LEU A 287 12.18 26.38 6.37
N ASP A 288 12.88 25.26 6.23
CA ASP A 288 13.68 24.66 7.31
C ASP A 288 14.97 25.46 7.60
N THR A 289 15.49 26.16 6.59
CA THR A 289 16.76 26.90 6.64
C THR A 289 16.62 28.31 6.06
N ASN A 290 17.42 29.25 6.57
CA ASN A 290 17.50 30.63 6.07
C ASN A 290 18.34 30.66 4.79
N ILE A 291 17.68 30.74 3.63
CA ILE A 291 18.39 30.78 2.35
C ILE A 291 18.09 32.02 1.49
N PHE A 292 17.10 32.85 1.82
CA PHE A 292 16.69 33.98 0.96
C PHE A 292 16.92 35.37 1.55
N THR A 293 17.31 36.27 0.66
CA THR A 293 17.31 37.73 0.81
C THR A 293 16.42 38.35 -0.27
N SER A 294 15.79 39.49 0.02
CA SER A 294 15.03 40.27 -0.96
C SER A 294 15.83 40.51 -2.25
N GLY A 295 15.22 40.21 -3.38
CA GLY A 295 15.77 40.31 -4.73
C GLY A 295 16.41 39.04 -5.29
N GLU A 296 16.53 37.96 -4.51
CA GLU A 296 17.10 36.70 -4.97
C GLU A 296 16.05 35.84 -5.70
N THR A 297 16.45 35.24 -6.83
CA THR A 297 15.59 34.35 -7.61
C THR A 297 15.55 32.95 -7.04
N TYR A 298 14.46 32.23 -7.27
CA TYR A 298 14.28 30.85 -6.80
C TYR A 298 13.53 29.97 -7.81
N ASP A 299 13.64 28.67 -7.59
CA ASP A 299 12.89 27.59 -8.22
C ASP A 299 12.48 26.54 -7.18
N LEU A 300 11.21 26.10 -7.24
CA LEU A 300 10.53 25.28 -6.24
C LEU A 300 10.19 23.87 -6.74
N ASP A 301 9.93 23.74 -8.05
CA ASP A 301 9.70 22.47 -8.73
C ASP A 301 10.93 22.12 -9.57
N ILE A 302 11.99 21.76 -8.86
CA ILE A 302 13.25 21.27 -9.43
C ILE A 302 13.29 19.75 -9.42
N PHE A 303 14.15 19.16 -10.25
CA PHE A 303 14.39 17.72 -10.27
C PHE A 303 15.88 17.39 -10.30
N SER A 304 16.20 16.14 -9.97
CA SER A 304 17.56 15.63 -10.03
C SER A 304 17.82 14.91 -11.35
N TYR A 305 18.96 15.23 -11.97
CA TYR A 305 19.43 14.57 -13.18
C TYR A 305 20.54 13.56 -12.88
N TRP A 306 20.50 12.39 -13.50
CA TRP A 306 21.50 11.35 -13.31
C TRP A 306 22.21 10.99 -14.60
N TYR A 307 23.54 10.92 -14.52
CA TYR A 307 24.40 10.35 -15.55
C TYR A 307 25.43 9.41 -14.93
N ALA A 308 25.94 8.50 -15.75
CA ALA A 308 26.90 7.50 -15.32
C ALA A 308 28.27 7.75 -15.91
N THR A 309 29.30 7.36 -15.18
CA THR A 309 30.68 7.29 -15.65
C THR A 309 31.18 5.85 -15.52
N SER A 310 32.45 5.61 -15.87
CA SER A 310 33.09 4.30 -15.68
C SER A 310 32.29 3.16 -16.34
N SER A 311 31.93 3.33 -17.61
CA SER A 311 31.16 2.34 -18.39
C SER A 311 29.80 2.00 -17.77
N GLY A 312 29.15 2.97 -17.12
CA GLY A 312 27.78 2.83 -16.61
C GLY A 312 27.68 2.33 -15.16
N THR A 313 28.79 2.33 -14.41
CA THR A 313 28.86 1.73 -13.06
C THR A 313 28.84 2.75 -11.91
N VAL A 314 29.25 3.99 -12.16
CA VAL A 314 29.28 5.06 -11.15
C VAL A 314 28.28 6.13 -11.55
N TRP A 315 27.29 6.42 -10.71
CA TRP A 315 26.24 7.40 -10.98
C TRP A 315 26.53 8.74 -10.29
N ASN A 316 26.28 9.84 -10.99
CA ASN A 316 26.47 11.20 -10.51
C ASN A 316 25.15 11.96 -10.66
N GLU A 317 24.79 12.69 -9.61
CA GLU A 317 23.59 13.51 -9.54
C GLU A 317 23.88 14.96 -9.92
N VAL A 318 22.92 15.59 -10.59
CA VAL A 318 22.84 17.02 -10.85
C VAL A 318 21.53 17.52 -10.25
N THR A 319 21.60 18.13 -9.07
CA THR A 319 20.45 18.70 -8.38
C THR A 319 20.03 20.04 -9.01
N GLY A 320 18.80 20.51 -8.75
CA GLY A 320 18.35 21.83 -9.20
C GLY A 320 18.07 21.93 -10.70
N SER A 321 17.80 20.82 -11.38
CA SER A 321 17.44 20.86 -12.81
C SER A 321 16.01 21.32 -13.00
N THR A 322 15.78 22.20 -13.98
CA THR A 322 14.44 22.75 -14.30
C THR A 322 14.01 22.45 -15.73
N LEU A 323 14.93 21.98 -16.57
CA LEU A 323 14.74 21.77 -18.01
C LEU A 323 15.32 20.42 -18.45
N ILE A 324 14.61 19.70 -19.31
CA ILE A 324 15.14 18.51 -19.98
C ILE A 324 16.25 18.89 -20.94
N SER A 325 17.45 18.33 -20.79
CA SER A 325 18.59 18.64 -21.67
C SER A 325 18.30 18.32 -23.13
N ASN A 326 18.56 19.27 -24.03
CA ASN A 326 18.47 19.08 -25.47
C ASN A 326 19.84 19.18 -26.16
N THR A 327 20.92 19.19 -25.39
CA THR A 327 22.27 19.37 -25.94
C THR A 327 23.17 18.19 -25.67
N GLN A 328 22.87 17.37 -24.66
CA GLN A 328 23.75 16.33 -24.16
C GLN A 328 23.06 14.97 -24.01
N TYR A 329 23.86 13.91 -24.06
CA TYR A 329 23.51 12.54 -23.68
C TYR A 329 24.61 11.97 -22.78
N ASN A 330 24.35 10.82 -22.16
CA ASN A 330 25.32 10.14 -21.30
C ASN A 330 26.18 9.15 -22.11
N ASP A 331 27.38 9.56 -22.50
CA ASP A 331 28.37 8.71 -23.17
C ASP A 331 29.16 7.90 -22.12
N ILE A 332 28.63 6.72 -21.81
CA ILE A 332 29.27 5.81 -20.86
C ILE A 332 30.60 5.23 -21.38
N THR A 333 30.86 5.32 -22.69
CA THR A 333 32.11 4.84 -23.30
C THR A 333 33.26 5.81 -23.02
N ASN A 334 32.99 7.12 -23.10
CA ASN A 334 33.97 8.17 -22.80
C ASN A 334 33.84 8.75 -21.37
N GLY A 335 32.94 8.19 -20.57
CA GLY A 335 32.92 8.39 -19.12
C GLY A 335 32.17 9.64 -18.65
N GLY A 336 31.09 10.06 -19.31
CA GLY A 336 30.22 11.10 -18.81
C GLY A 336 29.33 11.75 -19.86
N LEU A 337 28.95 13.02 -19.66
CA LEU A 337 28.09 13.75 -20.59
C LEU A 337 28.85 14.19 -21.85
N SER A 338 28.27 13.90 -23.01
CA SER A 338 28.76 14.30 -24.34
C SER A 338 27.71 15.12 -25.07
N ASN A 339 28.13 16.02 -25.95
CA ASN A 339 27.21 16.80 -26.77
C ASN A 339 26.57 15.93 -27.87
N LEU A 340 25.26 16.03 -28.02
CA LEU A 340 24.53 15.48 -29.17
C LEU A 340 25.09 16.07 -30.47
N THR A 341 25.18 15.26 -31.51
CA THR A 341 25.47 15.73 -32.86
C THR A 341 24.20 16.25 -33.56
N GLY A 342 24.37 17.02 -34.64
CA GLY A 342 23.25 17.63 -35.36
C GLY A 342 22.25 16.58 -35.85
N ASN A 343 20.95 16.84 -35.66
CA ASN A 343 19.85 15.93 -35.99
C ASN A 343 19.80 14.62 -35.19
N LYS A 344 20.45 14.58 -34.02
CA LYS A 344 20.32 13.48 -33.08
C LYS A 344 19.39 13.83 -31.93
N TYR A 345 18.92 12.78 -31.26
CA TYR A 345 17.96 12.82 -30.19
C TYR A 345 18.58 12.27 -28.91
N GLY A 346 18.38 13.00 -27.81
CA GLY A 346 18.59 12.50 -26.46
C GLY A 346 17.33 11.79 -25.94
N ILE A 347 17.52 10.89 -24.99
CA ILE A 347 16.45 10.20 -24.28
C ILE A 347 16.59 10.50 -22.79
N HIS A 348 15.46 10.68 -22.13
CA HIS A 348 15.41 11.04 -20.72
C HIS A 348 14.31 10.22 -20.03
N TRP A 349 14.69 9.44 -19.02
CA TRP A 349 13.81 8.53 -18.31
C TRP A 349 13.41 9.17 -16.98
N VAL A 350 12.12 9.43 -16.80
CA VAL A 350 11.58 10.14 -15.65
C VAL A 350 11.03 9.15 -14.63
N TYR A 351 11.46 9.27 -13.38
CA TYR A 351 11.09 8.41 -12.27
C TYR A 351 10.55 9.25 -11.11
N MET A 352 9.43 8.83 -10.52
CA MET A 352 8.85 9.47 -9.33
C MET A 352 9.27 8.70 -8.07
N GLU A 353 9.67 9.41 -7.01
CA GLU A 353 9.92 8.79 -5.70
C GLU A 353 8.64 8.22 -5.08
N LEU A 354 8.76 7.18 -4.26
CA LEU A 354 7.59 6.49 -3.69
C LEU A 354 6.76 7.38 -2.76
N ASP A 355 7.39 8.33 -2.06
CA ASP A 355 6.70 9.34 -1.24
C ASP A 355 6.07 10.48 -2.06
N GLY A 356 6.38 10.56 -3.35
CA GLY A 356 5.91 11.62 -4.25
C GLY A 356 6.53 13.00 -4.03
N GLY A 357 7.51 13.15 -3.13
CA GLY A 357 8.10 14.44 -2.76
C GLY A 357 9.06 15.00 -3.82
N HIS A 358 9.65 14.12 -4.64
CA HIS A 358 10.60 14.50 -5.67
C HIS A 358 10.55 13.56 -6.87
N PHE A 359 11.16 13.99 -7.98
CA PHE A 359 11.35 13.12 -9.15
C PHE A 359 12.75 13.26 -9.74
N HIS A 360 13.15 12.21 -10.46
CA HIS A 360 14.47 12.05 -11.01
C HIS A 360 14.41 11.82 -12.52
N VAL A 361 15.43 12.30 -13.23
CA VAL A 361 15.58 12.08 -14.65
C VAL A 361 16.93 11.43 -14.94
N VAL A 362 16.92 10.29 -15.62
CA VAL A 362 18.13 9.56 -16.02
C VAL A 362 18.41 9.79 -17.50
N TYR A 363 19.64 10.23 -17.85
CA TYR A 363 20.06 10.34 -19.24
C TYR A 363 20.11 8.97 -19.93
N GLY A 364 19.62 8.92 -21.18
CA GLY A 364 19.90 7.84 -22.11
C GLY A 364 21.39 7.73 -22.41
N GLN A 365 21.85 6.49 -22.62
CA GLN A 365 23.29 6.15 -22.68
C GLN A 365 23.91 6.24 -24.09
N ASP A 366 23.21 6.83 -25.06
CA ASP A 366 23.69 7.02 -26.43
C ASP A 366 22.97 8.22 -27.09
N GLU A 367 23.40 8.60 -28.30
CA GLU A 367 22.70 9.54 -29.17
C GLU A 367 22.00 8.81 -30.32
N TYR A 368 20.75 9.19 -30.60
CA TYR A 368 19.88 8.38 -31.45
C TYR A 368 19.41 9.12 -32.70
N ASN A 369 19.17 8.39 -33.79
CA ASN A 369 18.23 8.85 -34.82
C ASN A 369 16.78 8.67 -34.31
N ALA A 370 15.81 9.38 -34.88
CA ALA A 370 14.41 9.39 -34.41
C ALA A 370 13.83 7.98 -34.14
N ASN A 371 13.93 7.04 -35.09
CA ASN A 371 13.40 5.68 -34.91
C ASN A 371 14.16 4.89 -33.82
N GLN A 372 15.48 5.08 -33.73
CA GLN A 372 16.27 4.42 -32.68
C GLN A 372 15.94 4.98 -31.29
N ALA A 373 15.57 6.26 -31.22
CA ALA A 373 15.17 6.89 -29.98
C ALA A 373 13.85 6.28 -29.47
N ASP A 374 12.91 6.00 -30.38
CA ASP A 374 11.62 5.37 -30.06
C ASP A 374 11.81 3.94 -29.53
N ASP A 375 12.69 3.16 -30.17
CA ASP A 375 12.97 1.76 -29.81
C ASP A 375 13.90 1.57 -28.60
N ALA A 376 14.59 2.63 -28.14
CA ALA A 376 15.56 2.51 -27.06
C ALA A 376 14.91 2.03 -25.74
N SER A 377 15.59 1.13 -25.05
CA SER A 377 15.21 0.60 -23.75
C SER A 377 15.81 1.40 -22.59
N VAL A 378 15.24 1.22 -21.40
CA VAL A 378 15.80 1.72 -20.14
C VAL A 378 17.25 1.24 -19.98
N PRO A 379 18.18 2.07 -19.45
CA PRO A 379 19.53 1.65 -19.09
C PRO A 379 19.54 0.38 -18.24
N SER A 380 20.49 -0.52 -18.51
CA SER A 380 20.61 -1.81 -17.82
C SER A 380 21.07 -1.69 -16.36
N THR A 381 21.69 -0.57 -16.02
CA THR A 381 22.03 -0.16 -14.67
C THR A 381 21.37 1.19 -14.40
N LEU A 382 21.02 1.45 -13.15
CA LEU A 382 20.40 2.70 -12.70
C LEU A 382 21.01 3.10 -11.35
N PRO A 383 20.92 4.38 -10.94
CA PRO A 383 21.29 4.80 -9.59
C PRO A 383 20.48 4.01 -8.54
N ASN A 384 21.08 3.77 -7.37
CA ASN A 384 20.46 2.94 -6.33
C ASN A 384 19.10 3.50 -5.85
N ILE A 385 18.96 4.82 -5.75
CA ILE A 385 17.70 5.46 -5.38
C ILE A 385 16.60 5.14 -6.40
N ILE A 386 16.92 5.21 -7.70
CA ILE A 386 15.99 4.90 -8.77
C ILE A 386 15.55 3.44 -8.73
N THR A 387 16.47 2.52 -8.42
CA THR A 387 16.16 1.08 -8.41
C THR A 387 15.31 0.64 -7.23
N ASN A 388 15.41 1.32 -6.08
CA ASN A 388 14.79 0.85 -4.84
C ASN A 388 13.67 1.75 -4.32
N TYR A 389 13.61 3.00 -4.75
CA TYR A 389 12.72 4.02 -4.17
C TYR A 389 11.98 4.86 -5.22
N CYS A 390 11.98 4.44 -6.48
CA CYS A 390 11.27 5.18 -7.53
C CYS A 390 10.51 4.26 -8.50
N VAL A 391 9.53 4.84 -9.19
CA VAL A 391 8.76 4.19 -10.26
C VAL A 391 8.92 4.97 -11.56
N LEU A 392 9.16 4.27 -12.68
CA LEU A 392 9.25 4.90 -14.01
C LEU A 392 7.89 5.48 -14.42
N ILE A 393 7.86 6.77 -14.74
CA ILE A 393 6.63 7.50 -15.13
C ILE A 393 6.61 7.99 -16.58
N ALA A 394 7.77 8.25 -17.17
CA ALA A 394 7.82 8.67 -18.57
C ALA A 394 9.16 8.37 -19.26
N LYS A 395 9.08 8.25 -20.58
CA LYS A 395 10.20 8.35 -21.52
C LYS A 395 10.02 9.64 -22.31
N ILE A 396 11.06 10.45 -22.35
CA ILE A 396 11.10 11.70 -23.10
C ILE A 396 12.17 11.59 -24.18
N ILE A 397 11.82 11.98 -25.41
CA ILE A 397 12.73 12.07 -26.54
C ILE A 397 12.79 13.53 -26.99
N LEU A 398 14.01 14.06 -27.13
CA LEU A 398 14.23 15.46 -27.48
C LEU A 398 15.38 15.61 -28.48
N GLN A 399 15.11 16.28 -29.61
CA GLN A 399 16.11 16.53 -30.63
C GLN A 399 17.08 17.63 -30.19
N LYS A 400 18.33 17.54 -30.66
CA LYS A 400 19.33 18.57 -30.45
C LYS A 400 18.81 19.97 -30.79
N ASP A 401 18.99 20.91 -29.85
CA ASP A 401 18.67 22.34 -30.00
C ASP A 401 17.18 22.62 -30.30
N GLN A 402 16.29 21.66 -30.11
CA GLN A 402 14.84 21.83 -30.20
C GLN A 402 14.20 21.95 -28.81
N SER A 403 12.98 22.48 -28.76
CA SER A 403 12.19 22.59 -27.52
C SER A 403 11.02 21.61 -27.45
N THR A 404 10.59 21.05 -28.59
CA THR A 404 9.46 20.12 -28.65
C THR A 404 9.88 18.73 -28.16
N MET A 405 9.20 18.25 -27.11
CA MET A 405 9.42 16.94 -26.53
C MET A 405 8.40 15.92 -27.04
N LEU A 406 8.85 14.71 -27.32
CA LEU A 406 7.98 13.55 -27.48
C LEU A 406 7.96 12.77 -26.16
N ILE A 407 6.80 12.67 -25.53
CA ILE A 407 6.63 12.06 -24.20
C ILE A 407 5.76 10.82 -24.33
N SER A 408 6.24 9.69 -23.80
CA SER A 408 5.52 8.43 -23.72
C SER A 408 5.47 7.95 -22.27
N VAL A 409 4.34 7.38 -21.85
CA VAL A 409 4.18 6.82 -20.50
C VAL A 409 4.17 5.29 -20.56
N PRO A 410 4.71 4.57 -19.56
CA PRO A 410 4.92 3.12 -19.65
C PRO A 410 3.64 2.28 -19.46
N TRP A 411 2.50 2.90 -19.14
CA TRP A 411 1.24 2.22 -18.85
C TRP A 411 0.15 2.42 -19.92
N THR A 412 0.47 2.98 -21.09
CA THR A 412 -0.49 3.05 -22.20
C THR A 412 -0.58 1.70 -22.90
N THR A 413 -1.59 0.90 -22.56
CA THR A 413 -1.94 -0.31 -23.31
C THR A 413 -2.72 0.07 -24.57
N VAL A 414 -2.02 0.28 -25.70
CA VAL A 414 -2.70 0.33 -27.00
C VAL A 414 -2.67 -1.07 -27.61
N PHE A 415 -3.75 -1.83 -27.44
CA PHE A 415 -3.97 -3.01 -28.28
C PHE A 415 -4.37 -2.54 -29.67
N SER A 416 -3.39 -2.40 -30.58
CA SER A 416 -3.66 -2.23 -32.01
C SER A 416 -3.60 -3.59 -32.69
N SER A 417 -4.76 -4.19 -32.95
CA SER A 417 -4.84 -5.25 -33.95
C SER A 417 -4.84 -4.60 -35.33
N THR A 418 -3.71 -4.62 -36.03
CA THR A 418 -3.74 -4.44 -37.48
C THR A 418 -4.25 -5.74 -38.10
N LEU A 419 -5.52 -5.76 -38.47
CA LEU A 419 -6.01 -6.69 -39.49
C LEU A 419 -5.20 -6.43 -40.77
N THR A 420 -4.20 -7.25 -41.03
CA THR A 420 -3.59 -7.32 -42.35
C THR A 420 -4.61 -7.99 -43.28
N THR A 421 -5.36 -7.18 -44.02
CA THR A 421 -5.96 -7.65 -45.27
C THR A 421 -4.83 -7.86 -46.28
N ASN A 422 -4.42 -9.11 -46.51
CA ASN A 422 -4.36 -9.70 -47.86
C ASN A 422 -3.85 -11.15 -47.83
N HIS A 423 -4.57 -12.06 -48.49
CA HIS A 423 -4.25 -12.47 -49.85
C HIS A 423 -5.46 -13.07 -50.55
#